data_AF-A0A7Y8KBP7-F1
#
_entry.id   AF-A0A7Y8KBP7-F1
#
_cell.length_a   1.000
_cell.length_b   1.000
_cell.length_c   1.000
_cell.angle_alpha   90.00
_cell.angle_beta   90.00
_cell.angle_gamma   90.00
#
_symmetry.space_group_name_H-M   'P 1'
#
loop_
_entity.id
_entity.type
_entity.pdbx_description
1 polymer ?
#
loop_
_entity_poly.entity_id
_entity_poly.type
_entity_poly.pdbx_seq_one_letter_code
_entity_poly.pdbx_strand_id
1 'polypeptide(L)' 'MQAQLIALDWGTSSLRAYKLGPAGCVLEQRALAFGIMHLPSEPRVIAGVLCSDGFELAFDAACGDWLDAQPG' A
#
# COMPACT_ATOMS: atom_id res chain seq x y z
N MET A 1 14.11 1.37 -13.47
CA MET A 1 13.55 2.73 -13.39
C MET A 1 13.18 3.02 -11.95
N GLN A 2 13.54 4.19 -11.43
CA GLN A 2 13.23 4.58 -10.04
C GLN A 2 11.74 4.94 -9.92
N ALA A 3 11.09 4.58 -8.81
CA ALA A 3 9.72 4.99 -8.57
C ALA A 3 9.71 6.47 -8.19
N GLN A 4 8.72 7.21 -8.67
CA GLN A 4 8.53 8.63 -8.35
C GLN A 4 7.32 8.85 -7.45
N LEU A 5 6.30 7.99 -7.56
CA LEU A 5 5.05 8.14 -6.84
C LEU A 5 4.40 6.78 -6.59
N ILE A 6 3.71 6.67 -5.45
CA ILE A 6 2.78 5.57 -5.17
C ILE A 6 1.38 6.17 -5.18
N ALA A 7 0.51 5.65 -6.05
CA ALA A 7 -0.90 6.06 -6.11
C ALA A 7 -1.77 4.96 -5.51
N LEU A 8 -2.75 5.36 -4.70
CA LEU A 8 -3.75 4.48 -4.11
C LEU A 8 -5.14 4.83 -4.62
N ASP A 9 -5.89 3.81 -5.00
CA ASP A 9 -7.32 3.90 -5.28
C ASP A 9 -8.04 2.97 -4.30
N TRP A 10 -8.66 3.59 -3.29
CA TRP A 10 -9.24 2.91 -2.14
C TRP A 10 -10.76 3.02 -2.15
N GLY A 11 -11.41 1.99 -2.67
CA GLY A 11 -12.86 1.89 -2.70
C GLY A 11 -13.45 1.32 -1.42
N THR A 12 -14.77 1.16 -1.42
CA THR A 12 -15.52 0.56 -0.30
C THR A 12 -15.22 -0.93 -0.11
N SER A 13 -14.91 -1.64 -1.19
CA SER A 13 -14.69 -3.10 -1.19
C SER A 13 -13.29 -3.54 -1.64
N SER A 14 -12.47 -2.64 -2.20
CA SER A 14 -11.14 -2.99 -2.71
C SER A 14 -10.15 -1.86 -2.54
N LEU A 15 -8.87 -2.21 -2.56
CA LEU A 15 -7.73 -1.30 -2.57
C LEU A 15 -6.82 -1.67 -3.75
N ARG A 16 -6.45 -0.68 -4.56
CA ARG A 16 -5.45 -0.82 -5.62
C ARG A 16 -4.29 0.12 -5.35
N ALA A 17 -3.07 -0.38 -5.54
CA ALA A 17 -1.85 0.39 -5.42
C ALA A 17 -1.07 0.36 -6.74
N TYR A 18 -0.48 1.49 -7.10
CA TYR A 18 0.30 1.66 -8.32
C TYR A 18 1.65 2.28 -7.98
N LYS A 19 2.73 1.61 -8.37
CA LYS A 19 4.09 2.15 -8.35
C LYS A 19 4.35 2.84 -9.67
N LEU A 20 4.44 4.16 -9.65
CA LEU A 20 4.58 4.98 -10.85
C LEU A 20 6.04 5.43 -11.04
N GLY A 21 6.54 5.23 -12.25
CA GLY A 21 7.80 5.76 -12.73
C GLY A 21 7.65 7.09 -13.47
N PRO A 22 8.68 7.51 -14.22
CA PRO A 22 8.63 8.74 -15.00
C PRO A 22 7.43 8.82 -15.94
N ALA A 23 6.89 10.02 -16.11
CA ALA A 23 5.74 10.31 -16.97
C ALA A 23 4.47 9.48 -16.65
N GLY A 24 4.32 9.01 -15.40
CA GLY A 24 3.15 8.23 -14.97
C GLY A 24 3.16 6.78 -15.45
N CYS A 25 4.31 6.26 -15.91
CA CYS A 25 4.42 4.86 -16.30
C CYS A 25 4.16 3.93 -15.10
N VAL A 26 3.23 3.00 -15.22
CA VAL A 26 2.98 1.99 -14.19
C VAL A 26 4.11 0.95 -14.21
N LEU A 27 4.93 0.95 -13.16
CA LEU A 27 6.02 -0.01 -12.97
C LEU A 27 5.52 -1.29 -12.30
N GLU A 28 4.60 -1.15 -11.35
CA GLU A 28 3.98 -2.26 -10.63
C GLU A 28 2.56 -1.87 -10.21
N GLN A 29 1.67 -2.86 -10.13
CA GLN A 29 0.30 -2.68 -9.65
C GLN A 29 -0.07 -3.85 -8.73
N ARG A 30 -0.81 -3.54 -7.67
CA ARG A 30 -1.39 -4.53 -6.75
C ARG A 30 -2.87 -4.24 -6.53
N ALA A 31 -3.63 -5.29 -6.27
CA ALA A 31 -5.04 -5.21 -5.92
C ALA A 31 -5.32 -6.13 -4.72
N LEU A 32 -6.01 -5.59 -3.72
CA LEU A 32 -6.33 -6.26 -2.46
C LEU A 32 -7.82 -6.13 -2.20
N ALA A 33 -8.40 -7.13 -1.52
CA ALA A 33 -9.79 -7.11 -1.05
C ALA A 33 -9.98 -6.26 0.22
N PHE A 34 -9.11 -5.26 0.44
CA PHE A 34 -9.11 -4.40 1.62
C PHE A 34 -9.80 -3.07 1.33
N GLY A 35 -11.10 -3.11 1.05
CA GLY A 35 -11.87 -1.85 0.97
C GLY A 35 -12.01 -1.17 2.33
N ILE A 36 -12.40 0.11 2.35
CA ILE A 36 -12.59 0.86 3.61
C ILE A 36 -13.64 0.22 4.55
N MET A 37 -14.54 -0.62 4.02
CA MET A 37 -15.51 -1.38 4.81
C MET A 37 -15.04 -2.79 5.20
N HIS A 38 -13.89 -3.24 4.68
CA HIS A 38 -13.37 -4.61 4.84
C HIS A 38 -11.86 -4.56 5.11
N LEU A 39 -11.47 -3.76 6.11
CA LEU A 39 -10.08 -3.63 6.51
C LEU A 39 -9.56 -4.93 7.15
N PRO A 40 -8.28 -5.26 6.97
CA PRO A 40 -7.63 -6.33 7.70
C PRO A 40 -7.63 -6.04 9.21
N SER A 41 -7.72 -7.09 10.02
CA SER A 41 -7.82 -7.00 11.48
C SER A 41 -6.72 -7.75 12.23
N GLU A 42 -5.90 -8.53 11.53
CA GLU A 42 -4.80 -9.29 12.14
C GLU A 42 -3.62 -8.36 12.47
N PRO A 43 -3.28 -8.15 13.76
CA PRO A 43 -2.18 -7.28 14.14
C PRO A 43 -0.82 -7.82 13.67
N ARG A 44 0.08 -6.92 13.25
CA ARG A 44 1.47 -7.28 12.90
C ARG A 44 2.43 -6.14 13.19
N VAL A 45 3.73 -6.42 13.15
CA VAL A 45 4.76 -5.40 13.32
C VAL A 45 4.97 -4.63 12.02
N ILE A 46 4.78 -3.31 12.05
CA ILE A 46 5.06 -2.37 10.95
C ILE A 46 6.11 -1.38 11.48
N ALA A 47 7.22 -1.20 10.75
CA ALA A 47 8.32 -0.31 11.15
C ALA A 47 8.80 -0.50 12.61
N GLY A 48 8.81 -1.75 13.11
CA GLY A 48 9.23 -2.09 14.48
C GLY A 48 8.17 -1.87 15.57
N VAL A 49 6.95 -1.44 15.21
CA VAL A 49 5.84 -1.20 16.15
C VAL A 49 4.71 -2.19 15.88
N LEU A 50 4.16 -2.81 16.93
CA LEU A 50 2.95 -3.63 16.81
C LEU A 50 1.78 -2.73 16.41
N CYS A 51 1.23 -2.97 15.23
CA CYS A 51 0.10 -2.23 14.66
C CYS A 51 -1.13 -3.13 14.59
N SER A 52 -2.27 -2.59 14.98
CA SER A 52 -3.60 -3.21 14.87
C SER A 52 -4.61 -2.31 14.15
N ASP A 53 -4.19 -1.15 13.63
CA ASP A 53 -5.05 -0.26 12.87
C ASP A 53 -5.28 -0.81 11.45
N GLY A 54 -6.53 -1.04 11.07
CA GLY A 54 -6.86 -1.68 9.80
C GLY A 54 -6.42 -0.91 8.57
N PHE A 55 -6.35 0.43 8.63
CA PHE A 55 -5.85 1.24 7.52
C PHE A 55 -4.34 1.11 7.38
N GLU A 56 -3.60 1.21 8.48
CA GLU A 56 -2.15 1.01 8.46
C GLU A 56 -1.78 -0.40 7.99
N LEU A 57 -2.52 -1.41 8.46
CA LEU A 57 -2.38 -2.79 8.01
C LEU A 57 -2.70 -2.97 6.51
N ALA A 58 -3.69 -2.27 5.97
CA ALA A 58 -3.99 -2.34 4.55
C ALA A 58 -2.96 -1.58 3.69
N PHE A 59 -2.52 -0.42 4.15
CA PHE A 59 -1.52 0.42 3.49
C PHE A 59 -0.17 -0.28 3.38
N ASP A 60 0.34 -0.79 4.49
CA ASP A 60 1.60 -1.54 4.53
C ASP A 60 1.55 -2.80 3.65
N ALA A 61 0.41 -3.52 3.63
CA ALA A 61 0.25 -4.67 2.74
C ALA A 61 0.20 -4.29 1.26
N ALA A 62 -0.32 -3.10 0.94
CA ALA A 62 -0.44 -2.63 -0.43
C ALA A 62 0.90 -2.17 -0.99
N CYS A 63 1.69 -1.42 -0.22
CA CYS A 63 2.89 -0.75 -0.73
C CYS A 63 4.00 -0.48 0.30
N GLY A 64 3.98 -1.08 1.49
CA GLY A 64 4.99 -0.84 2.53
C GLY A 64 6.41 -1.15 2.04
N ASP A 65 6.59 -2.28 1.34
CA ASP A 65 7.86 -2.66 0.73
C ASP A 65 8.35 -1.69 -0.36
N TRP A 66 7.44 -1.01 -1.06
CA TRP A 66 7.81 0.01 -2.04
C TRP A 66 8.37 1.28 -1.38
N LEU A 67 7.87 1.62 -0.19
CA LEU A 67 8.37 2.73 0.63
C LEU A 67 9.74 2.37 1.23
N ASP A 68 9.88 1.16 1.77
CA ASP A 68 11.15 0.70 2.36
C ASP A 68 12.28 0.59 1.34
N ALA A 69 11.96 0.26 0.09
CA ALA A 69 12.96 0.14 -0.98
C ALA A 69 13.51 1.49 -1.45
N GLN A 70 12.76 2.58 -1.25
CA GLN A 70 13.14 3.93 -1.63
C GLN A 70 12.70 4.90 -0.53
N PRO A 71 13.35 4.85 0.65
CA PRO A 71 13.15 5.88 1.65
C PRO A 71 13.61 7.19 1.01
N GLY A 72 12.72 8.19 0.98
CA GLY A 72 13.03 9.52 0.45
C GLY A 72 14.24 10.14 1.12
#